data_AF-A0A832A5R0-F1
#
_entry.id   AF-A0A832A5R0-F1
#
_cell.length_a   1.000
_cell.length_b   1.000
_cell.length_c   1.000
_cell.angle_alpha   90.00
_cell.angle_beta   90.00
_cell.angle_gamma   90.00
#
_symmetry.space_group_name_H-M   'P 1'
#
loop_
_entity.id
_entity.type
_entity.pdbx_description
1 polymer ?
#
loop_
_entity_poly.entity_id
_entity_poly.type
_entity_poly.pdbx_seq_one_letter_code
_entity_poly.pdbx_strand_id
1 'polypeptide(L)'
;MSKNRAKKPPVLLPPEPAVPRLERDEKNEKIKELIKLANEQGYLTYGDVNDILPENILSAEELDAILILLRGMDIDIIDASEVDRYKKETAEEEKEQAKADSRLDILDDPVRMYLKQMGQVPLLTREQEVEISKRI
;
A
#
# COMPACT_ATOMS: atom_id res chain seq x y z
N MET A 1 2.58 48.87 18.21
CA MET A 1 1.29 48.21 17.90
C MET A 1 1.39 47.56 16.54
N SER A 2 0.73 46.41 16.38
CA SER A 2 1.11 45.29 15.51
C SER A 2 0.97 45.49 13.99
N LYS A 3 1.89 44.79 13.29
CA LYS A 3 1.96 44.56 11.84
C LYS A 3 0.66 43.92 11.33
N ASN A 4 -0.14 44.65 10.54
CA ASN A 4 -1.22 44.04 9.76
C ASN A 4 -0.64 43.45 8.46
N ARG A 5 -0.53 42.12 8.44
CA ARG A 5 -0.21 41.34 7.24
C ARG A 5 -1.32 41.56 6.21
N ALA A 6 -0.97 42.16 5.07
CA ALA A 6 -1.81 42.17 3.89
C ALA A 6 -2.07 40.71 3.46
N LYS A 7 -3.29 40.22 3.70
CA LYS A 7 -3.78 38.97 3.12
C LYS A 7 -3.92 39.22 1.61
N LYS A 8 -3.10 38.54 0.80
CA LYS A 8 -3.27 38.53 -0.66
C LYS A 8 -4.72 38.14 -0.98
N PRO A 9 -5.37 38.77 -1.97
CA PRO A 9 -6.72 38.39 -2.37
C PRO A 9 -6.70 36.92 -2.83
N PRO A 10 -7.80 36.16 -2.61
CA PRO A 10 -7.89 34.81 -3.14
C PRO A 10 -7.78 34.90 -4.67
N VAL A 11 -6.89 34.10 -5.24
CA VAL A 11 -6.80 33.94 -6.69
C VAL A 11 -8.17 33.47 -7.16
N LEU A 12 -8.92 34.34 -7.84
CA LEU A 12 -10.10 33.94 -8.57
C LEU A 12 -9.59 33.03 -9.70
N LEU A 13 -9.66 31.72 -9.48
CA LEU A 13 -9.61 30.75 -10.56
C LEU A 13 -10.71 31.17 -11.56
N PRO A 14 -10.41 31.18 -12.87
CA PRO A 14 -11.42 31.52 -13.87
C PRO A 14 -12.64 30.59 -13.67
N PRO A 15 -13.87 31.06 -13.97
CA PRO A 15 -15.03 30.19 -13.91
C PRO A 15 -14.77 29.01 -14.85
N GLU A 16 -14.64 27.81 -14.27
CA GLU A 16 -14.58 26.57 -15.04
C GLU A 16 -15.73 26.59 -16.06
N PRO A 17 -15.48 26.16 -17.31
CA PRO A 17 -16.54 26.07 -18.31
C PRO A 17 -17.70 25.27 -17.70
N ALA A 18 -18.91 25.79 -17.84
CA ALA A 18 -20.11 25.17 -17.32
C ALA A 18 -20.38 23.85 -18.04
N VAL A 19 -19.70 22.77 -17.61
CA VAL A 19 -20.08 21.41 -17.97
C VAL A 19 -21.53 21.19 -17.50
N PRO A 20 -22.41 20.65 -18.35
CA PRO A 20 -23.80 20.39 -17.98
C PRO A 20 -23.84 19.58 -16.68
N ARG A 21 -24.69 19.96 -15.71
CA ARG A 21 -24.77 19.28 -14.40
C ARG A 21 -24.93 17.75 -14.52
N LEU A 22 -25.61 17.29 -15.57
CA LEU A 22 -25.82 15.87 -15.88
C LEU A 22 -24.50 15.13 -16.13
N GLU A 23 -23.55 15.75 -16.84
CA GLU A 23 -22.26 15.13 -17.13
C GLU A 23 -21.38 15.01 -15.88
N ARG A 24 -21.54 15.90 -14.90
CA ARG A 24 -20.83 15.78 -13.61
C ARG A 24 -21.33 14.59 -12.80
N ASP A 25 -22.64 14.34 -12.80
CA ASP A 25 -23.22 13.21 -12.09
C ASP A 25 -22.82 11.89 -12.74
N GLU A 26 -22.84 11.82 -14.07
CA GLU A 26 -22.33 10.67 -14.83
C GLU A 26 -20.83 10.43 -14.59
N LYS A 27 -19.99 11.47 -14.62
CA LYS A 27 -18.56 11.39 -14.27
C LYS A 27 -18.35 10.84 -12.86
N ASN A 28 -19.12 11.31 -11.88
CA ASN A 28 -19.01 10.86 -10.50
C ASN A 28 -19.40 9.39 -10.31
N GLU A 29 -20.44 8.91 -11.00
CA GLU A 29 -20.82 7.51 -10.97
C GLU A 29 -19.75 6.61 -11.61
N LYS A 30 -19.16 7.04 -12.73
CA LYS A 30 -18.04 6.34 -13.37
C LYS A 30 -16.79 6.28 -12.51
N ILE A 31 -16.43 7.38 -11.82
CA ILE A 31 -15.31 7.40 -10.88
C ILE A 31 -15.57 6.45 -9.69
N LYS A 32 -16.80 6.42 -9.14
CA LYS A 32 -17.15 5.47 -8.08
C LYS A 32 -17.05 4.01 -8.54
N GLU A 33 -17.42 3.73 -9.78
CA GLU A 33 -17.32 2.41 -10.39
C GLU A 33 -15.84 1.97 -10.48
N LEU A 34 -14.96 2.86 -10.95
CA LEU A 34 -13.50 2.65 -10.96
C LEU A 34 -12.93 2.40 -9.56
N ILE A 35 -13.34 3.20 -8.57
CA ILE A 35 -12.88 3.03 -7.19
C ILE A 35 -13.32 1.68 -6.62
N LYS A 36 -14.54 1.20 -6.93
CA LYS A 36 -14.98 -0.12 -6.48
C LYS A 36 -14.14 -1.23 -7.10
N LEU A 37 -13.93 -1.18 -8.42
CA LEU A 37 -13.08 -2.13 -9.13
C LEU A 37 -11.67 -2.13 -8.55
N ALA A 38 -11.07 -0.95 -8.40
CA ALA A 38 -9.76 -0.79 -7.78
C ALA A 38 -9.66 -1.38 -6.37
N ASN A 39 -10.68 -1.19 -5.52
CA ASN A 39 -10.70 -1.76 -4.17
C ASN A 39 -10.81 -3.29 -4.17
N GLU A 40 -11.44 -3.89 -5.18
CA GLU A 40 -11.60 -5.36 -5.26
C GLU A 40 -10.32 -6.05 -5.74
N GLN A 41 -9.63 -5.48 -6.74
CA GLN A 41 -8.42 -6.08 -7.33
C GLN A 41 -7.10 -5.46 -6.84
N GLY A 42 -7.13 -4.31 -6.16
CA GLY A 42 -5.95 -3.58 -5.69
C GLY A 42 -5.21 -2.80 -6.79
N TYR A 43 -5.62 -2.95 -8.04
CA TYR A 43 -5.03 -2.27 -9.20
C TYR A 43 -6.12 -1.89 -10.22
N LEU A 44 -5.77 -1.02 -11.16
CA LEU A 44 -6.57 -0.70 -12.36
C LEU A 44 -5.69 -0.80 -13.59
N THR A 45 -6.26 -1.23 -14.71
CA THR A 45 -5.57 -1.13 -16.00
C THR A 45 -5.95 0.13 -16.76
N TYR A 46 -5.08 0.60 -17.65
CA TYR A 46 -5.43 1.66 -18.59
C TYR A 46 -6.65 1.30 -19.46
N GLY A 47 -6.87 0.00 -19.73
CA GLY A 47 -8.08 -0.51 -20.37
C GLY A 47 -9.32 -0.28 -19.52
N ASP A 48 -9.29 -0.65 -18.23
CA ASP A 48 -10.41 -0.46 -17.31
C ASP A 48 -10.78 1.02 -17.16
N VAL A 49 -9.77 1.90 -17.11
CA VAL A 49 -9.96 3.35 -17.06
C VAL A 49 -10.65 3.83 -18.34
N ASN A 50 -10.18 3.41 -19.52
CA ASN A 50 -10.75 3.84 -20.80
C ASN A 50 -12.15 3.24 -21.08
N ASP A 51 -12.42 2.03 -20.58
CA ASP A 51 -13.73 1.37 -20.71
C ASP A 51 -14.80 2.06 -19.85
N ILE A 52 -14.43 2.50 -18.64
CA ILE A 52 -15.35 3.16 -17.70
C ILE A 52 -15.43 4.66 -17.98
N LEU A 53 -14.31 5.29 -18.33
CA LEU A 53 -14.16 6.70 -18.67
C LEU A 53 -13.68 6.86 -20.13
N PRO A 54 -14.58 6.75 -21.12
CA PRO A 54 -14.20 6.94 -22.51
C PRO A 54 -13.75 8.38 -22.79
N GLU A 55 -12.78 8.54 -23.70
CA GLU A 55 -12.18 9.82 -24.14
C GLU A 55 -13.19 10.88 -24.65
N ASN A 56 -14.45 10.49 -24.88
CA ASN A 56 -15.53 11.41 -25.22
C ASN A 56 -15.93 12.32 -24.04
N ILE A 57 -15.74 11.83 -22.81
CA ILE A 57 -16.23 12.46 -21.57
C ILE A 57 -15.14 13.33 -20.93
N LEU A 58 -13.87 13.06 -21.23
CA LEU A 58 -12.72 13.68 -20.60
C LEU A 58 -11.64 14.08 -21.60
N SER A 59 -11.09 15.27 -21.40
CA SER A 59 -9.83 15.67 -22.03
C SER A 59 -8.63 14.94 -21.41
N ALA A 60 -7.51 14.87 -22.13
CA ALA A 60 -6.27 14.27 -21.64
C ALA A 60 -5.78 14.89 -20.32
N GLU A 61 -5.99 16.20 -20.12
CA GLU A 61 -5.65 16.91 -18.88
C GLU A 61 -6.53 16.47 -17.70
N GLU A 62 -7.82 16.24 -17.93
CA GLU A 62 -8.74 15.73 -16.90
C GLU A 62 -8.44 14.27 -16.57
N LEU A 63 -8.06 13.47 -17.57
CA LEU A 63 -7.63 12.09 -17.36
C LEU A 63 -6.43 12.04 -16.42
N ASP A 64 -5.39 12.84 -16.70
CA ASP A 64 -4.20 12.93 -15.85
C ASP A 64 -4.55 13.34 -14.41
N ALA A 65 -5.47 14.29 -14.23
CA ALA A 65 -5.94 14.69 -12.90
C ALA A 65 -6.63 13.54 -12.15
N ILE A 66 -7.42 12.71 -12.85
CA ILE A 66 -8.06 11.52 -12.27
C ILE A 66 -7.01 10.46 -11.93
N LEU A 67 -6.03 10.20 -12.80
CA LEU A 67 -4.94 9.26 -12.52
C LEU A 67 -4.16 9.65 -11.25
N ILE A 68 -3.92 10.96 -11.05
CA ILE A 68 -3.28 11.47 -9.83
C ILE A 68 -4.17 11.26 -8.61
N LEU A 69 -5.48 11.52 -8.72
CA LEU A 69 -6.44 11.29 -7.64
C LEU A 69 -6.51 9.81 -7.25
N LEU A 70 -6.57 8.91 -8.23
CA LEU A 70 -6.60 7.45 -8.00
C LEU A 70 -5.32 6.98 -7.30
N ARG A 71 -4.14 7.43 -7.75
CA ARG A 71 -2.87 7.13 -7.04
C ARG A 71 -2.85 7.68 -5.61
N GLY A 72 -3.47 8.84 -5.36
CA GLY A 72 -3.63 9.39 -4.02
C GLY A 72 -4.57 8.59 -3.11
N MET A 73 -5.34 7.66 -3.67
CA MET A 73 -6.22 6.72 -2.97
C MET A 73 -5.62 5.31 -2.85
N ASP A 74 -4.30 5.18 -3.02
CA ASP A 74 -3.56 3.91 -3.02
C ASP A 74 -4.01 2.92 -4.13
N ILE A 75 -4.47 3.45 -5.26
CA ILE A 75 -4.85 2.65 -6.42
C ILE A 75 -3.72 2.69 -7.45
N ASP A 76 -3.08 1.54 -7.68
CA ASP A 76 -2.05 1.40 -8.70
C ASP A 76 -2.66 1.22 -10.08
N ILE A 77 -2.09 1.94 -11.06
CA ILE A 77 -2.54 1.90 -12.45
C ILE A 77 -1.43 1.28 -13.28
N ILE A 78 -1.71 0.11 -13.82
CA ILE A 78 -0.75 -0.73 -14.53
C ILE A 78 -1.18 -0.97 -15.98
N ASP A 79 -0.24 -1.39 -16.81
CA ASP A 79 -0.56 -1.86 -18.15
C ASP A 79 -1.19 -3.26 -18.08
N ALA A 80 -2.08 -3.56 -19.03
CA ALA A 80 -2.68 -4.89 -19.16
C ALA A 80 -1.60 -5.98 -19.31
N SER A 81 -0.45 -5.67 -19.92
CA SER A 81 0.69 -6.59 -20.02
C SER A 81 1.42 -6.84 -18.68
N GLU A 82 1.32 -5.91 -17.74
CA GLU A 82 2.00 -5.98 -16.43
C GLU A 82 1.10 -6.59 -15.34
N VAL A 83 -0.19 -6.83 -15.61
CA VAL A 83 -1.15 -7.44 -14.67
C VAL A 83 -0.65 -8.78 -14.12
N ASP A 84 -0.15 -9.66 -14.98
CA ASP A 84 0.36 -10.98 -14.57
C ASP A 84 1.61 -10.87 -13.68
N ARG A 85 2.45 -9.85 -13.90
CA ARG A 85 3.64 -9.60 -13.09
C ARG A 85 3.26 -9.01 -11.74
N TYR A 86 2.37 -8.03 -11.74
CA TYR A 86 1.85 -7.39 -10.53
C TYR A 86 1.17 -8.42 -9.62
N LYS A 87 0.29 -9.27 -10.15
CA LYS A 87 -0.34 -10.37 -9.38
C LYS A 87 0.68 -11.33 -8.76
N LYS A 88 1.77 -11.60 -9.47
CA LYS A 88 2.81 -12.52 -8.99
C LYS A 88 3.65 -11.88 -7.88
N GLU A 89 3.97 -10.59 -8.01
CA GLU A 89 4.70 -9.82 -7.01
C GLU A 89 3.85 -9.61 -5.74
N THR A 90 2.59 -9.20 -5.86
CA THR A 90 1.67 -9.04 -4.70
C THR A 90 1.45 -10.37 -3.95
N ALA A 91 1.32 -11.49 -4.67
CA ALA A 91 1.17 -12.82 -4.05
C ALA A 91 2.45 -13.31 -3.34
N GLU A 92 3.62 -12.82 -3.73
CA GLU A 92 4.89 -13.08 -3.04
C GLU A 92 5.05 -12.19 -1.80
N GLU A 93 4.66 -10.91 -1.89
CA GLU A 93 4.69 -9.96 -0.77
C GLU A 93 3.72 -10.31 0.37
N GLU A 94 2.47 -10.72 0.07
CA GLU A 94 1.52 -11.18 1.10
C GLU A 94 2.04 -12.41 1.87
N LYS A 95 2.73 -13.33 1.17
CA LYS A 95 3.34 -14.50 1.81
C LYS A 95 4.52 -14.13 2.71
N GLU A 96 5.20 -13.04 2.43
CA GLU A 96 6.34 -12.58 3.21
C GLU A 96 5.88 -11.80 4.45
N GLN A 97 4.83 -11.00 4.35
CA GLN A 97 4.20 -10.31 5.49
C GLN A 97 3.58 -11.29 6.50
N ALA A 98 2.85 -12.32 6.03
CA ALA A 98 2.30 -13.35 6.90
C ALA A 98 3.39 -14.16 7.66
N LYS A 99 4.57 -14.32 7.05
CA LYS A 99 5.73 -14.93 7.71
C LYS A 99 6.40 -13.99 8.71
N ALA A 100 6.45 -12.68 8.43
CA ALA A 100 7.03 -11.69 9.32
C ALA A 100 6.24 -11.57 10.63
N ASP A 101 4.90 -11.52 10.57
CA ASP A 101 4.04 -11.50 11.76
C ASP A 101 4.20 -12.76 12.61
N SER A 102 4.26 -13.94 11.98
CA SER A 102 4.51 -15.19 12.71
C SER A 102 5.88 -15.23 13.40
N ARG A 103 6.87 -14.52 12.85
CA ARG A 103 8.26 -14.53 13.35
C ARG A 103 8.47 -13.54 14.49
N LEU A 104 7.70 -12.45 14.51
CA LEU A 104 7.64 -11.51 15.63
C LEU A 104 6.97 -12.17 16.85
N ASP A 105 5.87 -12.89 16.63
CA ASP A 105 5.15 -13.63 17.70
C ASP A 105 5.97 -14.81 18.29
N ILE A 106 6.96 -15.32 17.53
CA ILE A 106 7.91 -16.34 17.99
C ILE A 106 9.06 -15.75 18.85
N LEU A 107 9.35 -14.45 18.71
CA LEU A 107 10.51 -13.82 19.36
C LEU A 107 10.22 -13.37 20.80
N ASP A 108 8.96 -13.13 21.15
CA ASP A 108 8.55 -12.52 22.43
C ASP A 108 8.23 -13.52 23.56
N ASP A 109 8.39 -14.84 23.36
CA ASP A 109 8.19 -15.81 24.44
C ASP A 109 9.48 -16.05 25.25
N PRO A 110 9.60 -15.53 26.49
CA PRO A 110 10.77 -15.74 27.33
C PRO A 110 11.00 -17.23 27.66
N VAL A 111 9.95 -18.05 27.68
CA VAL A 111 10.06 -19.49 27.95
C VAL A 111 10.70 -20.20 26.75
N ARG A 112 10.22 -19.95 25.53
CA ARG A 112 10.81 -20.49 24.29
C ARG A 112 12.22 -19.99 24.06
N MET A 113 12.52 -18.72 24.40
CA MET A 113 13.88 -18.18 24.37
C MET A 113 14.81 -18.98 25.29
N TYR A 114 14.39 -19.23 26.53
CA TYR A 114 15.15 -20.02 27.50
C TYR A 114 15.35 -21.47 27.05
N LEU A 115 14.30 -22.14 26.54
CA LEU A 115 14.42 -23.52 26.02
C LEU A 115 15.36 -23.63 24.82
N LYS A 116 15.35 -22.64 23.92
CA LYS A 116 16.26 -22.58 22.79
C LYS A 116 17.71 -22.41 23.23
N GLN A 117 17.96 -21.50 24.17
CA GLN A 117 19.29 -21.27 24.73
C GLN A 117 19.79 -22.49 25.53
N MET A 118 18.94 -23.12 26.34
CA MET A 118 19.27 -24.35 27.04
C MET A 118 19.58 -25.51 26.09
N GLY A 119 18.84 -25.65 24.99
CA GLY A 119 19.06 -26.70 23.99
C GLY A 119 20.32 -26.52 23.14
N GLN A 120 20.92 -25.32 23.12
CA GLN A 120 22.21 -25.06 22.46
C GLN A 120 23.40 -25.50 23.30
N VAL A 121 23.24 -25.60 24.63
CA VAL A 121 24.33 -26.00 25.52
C VAL A 121 24.37 -27.53 25.57
N PRO A 122 25.43 -28.18 25.04
CA PRO A 122 25.56 -29.63 25.12
C PRO A 122 25.71 -30.07 26.58
N LEU A 123 25.16 -31.23 26.90
CA LEU A 123 25.32 -31.83 28.23
C LEU A 123 26.79 -32.18 28.47
N LEU A 124 27.26 -31.90 29.69
CA LEU A 124 28.61 -32.27 30.10
C LEU A 124 28.70 -33.78 30.28
N THR A 125 29.84 -34.34 29.90
CA THR A 125 30.21 -35.72 30.19
C THR A 125 30.81 -35.84 31.59
N ARG A 126 30.80 -37.04 32.17
CA ARG A 126 31.28 -37.27 33.54
C ARG A 126 32.73 -36.83 33.73
N GLU A 127 33.59 -36.98 32.72
CA GLU A 127 34.98 -36.51 32.78
C GLU A 127 35.05 -34.97 32.82
N GLN A 128 34.23 -34.28 32.03
CA GLN A 128 34.18 -32.82 31.95
C GLN A 128 33.68 -32.19 33.27
N GLU A 129 32.70 -32.82 33.94
CA GLU A 129 32.20 -32.34 35.24
C GLU A 129 33.29 -32.37 36.34
N VAL A 130 34.12 -33.42 36.34
CA VAL A 130 35.23 -33.57 37.29
C VAL A 130 36.33 -32.54 37.01
N GLU A 131 36.59 -32.23 35.74
CA GLU A 131 37.59 -31.21 35.36
C GLU A 131 37.15 -29.79 35.78
N ILE A 132 35.88 -29.45 35.58
CA ILE A 132 35.32 -28.16 36.03
C ILE A 132 35.38 -28.04 37.55
N SER A 133 35.02 -29.11 38.26
CA SER A 133 35.02 -29.14 39.74
C SER A 133 36.42 -28.99 40.35
N LYS A 134 37.47 -29.37 39.63
CA LYS A 134 38.87 -29.18 40.06
C LYS A 134 39.41 -27.77 39.79
N ARG A 135 38.75 -27.03 38.90
CA ARG A 135 39.19 -25.71 38.41
C ARG A 135 38.59 -24.55 39.21
N ILE A 136 37.56 -24.82 40.01
CA ILE A 136 36.86 -23.91 40.93
C ILE A 136 37.35 -24.20 42.35
#